data_AF-A0A6L5Y2H6-F1
#
_entry.id   AF-A0A6L5Y2H6-F1
#
_cell.length_a   1.000
_cell.length_b   1.000
_cell.length_c   1.000
_cell.angle_alpha   90.00
_cell.angle_beta   90.00
_cell.angle_gamma   90.00
#
_symmetry.space_group_name_H-M   'P 1'
#
loop_
_entity.id
_entity.type
_entity.pdbx_description
1 polymer ?
#
loop_
_entity_poly.entity_id
_entity_poly.type
_entity_poly.pdbx_seq_one_letter_code
_entity_poly.pdbx_strand_id
1 'polypeptide(L)' 'MTRWEILRHITGVKEVSRLLYDIVQMTGSIEELTKELSSELTKEELQVIQQVAQSGNYPLSFDGKQ' A
#
# COMPACT_ATOMS: atom_id res chain seq x y z
N MET A 1 1.13 11.37 -0.29
CA MET A 1 0.35 10.16 0.09
C MET A 1 1.36 9.13 0.55
N THR A 2 1.32 8.79 1.84
CA THR A 2 2.23 7.82 2.46
C THR A 2 1.78 6.40 2.16
N ARG A 3 2.71 5.45 2.25
CA ARG A 3 2.39 4.03 2.10
C ARG A 3 1.37 3.56 3.14
N TRP A 4 1.43 4.10 4.36
CA TRP A 4 0.43 3.84 5.40
C TRP A 4 -0.98 4.31 5.03
N GLU A 5 -1.12 5.50 4.46
CA GLU A 5 -2.43 6.02 4.05
C GLU A 5 -3.11 5.10 3.03
N ILE A 6 -2.35 4.53 2.10
CA ILE A 6 -2.86 3.57 1.12
C ILE A 6 -3.32 2.28 1.79
N LEU A 7 -2.52 1.74 2.71
CA LEU A 7 -2.90 0.53 3.45
C LEU A 7 -4.19 0.74 4.26
N ARG A 8 -4.43 1.94 4.80
CA ARG A 8 -5.69 2.25 5.51
C ARG A 8 -6.93 2.26 4.61
N HIS A 9 -6.76 2.44 3.30
CA HIS A 9 -7.88 2.39 2.35
C HIS A 9 -8.25 0.96 1.94
N ILE A 10 -7.47 -0.05 2.33
CA ILE A 10 -7.81 -1.46 2.12
C ILE A 10 -8.88 -1.85 3.14
N THR A 11 -10.06 -2.24 2.66
CA THR A 11 -11.23 -2.56 3.50
C THR A 11 -11.16 -3.95 4.16
N GLY A 12 -10.26 -4.82 3.70
CA GLY A 12 -10.07 -6.17 4.21
C GLY A 12 -9.04 -6.25 5.35
N VAL A 13 -9.50 -6.52 6.58
CA VAL A 13 -8.62 -6.65 7.76
C VAL A 13 -7.60 -7.79 7.59
N LYS A 14 -8.00 -8.89 6.94
CA LYS A 14 -7.12 -10.04 6.69
C LYS A 14 -6.02 -9.69 5.69
N GLU A 15 -6.37 -8.97 4.64
CA GLU A 15 -5.47 -8.50 3.59
C GLU A 15 -4.46 -7.50 4.14
N VAL A 16 -4.92 -6.53 4.94
CA VAL A 16 -4.04 -5.57 5.63
C VAL A 16 -3.09 -6.29 6.58
N SER A 17 -3.59 -7.23 7.39
CA SER A 17 -2.77 -7.96 8.36
C SER A 17 -1.69 -8.79 7.67
N ARG A 18 -2.02 -9.41 6.54
CA ARG A 18 -1.04 -10.17 5.73
C ARG A 18 0.03 -9.26 5.15
N LEU A 19 -0.36 -8.14 4.55
CA LEU A 19 0.59 -7.18 3.98
C LEU A 19 1.53 -6.62 5.04
N LEU A 20 0.99 -6.25 6.21
CA LEU A 20 1.82 -5.78 7.33
C LEU A 20 2.78 -6.86 7.83
N TYR A 21 2.33 -8.11 7.93
CA TYR A 21 3.20 -9.22 8.31
C TYR A 21 4.35 -9.40 7.31
N ASP A 22 4.06 -9.39 6.01
CA ASP A 22 5.08 -9.52 4.96
C ASP A 22 6.08 -8.36 5.01
N ILE A 23 5.62 -7.12 5.21
CA ILE A 23 6.49 -5.96 5.35
C ILE A 23 7.37 -6.08 6.60
N VAL A 24 6.81 -6.50 7.74
CA VAL A 24 7.58 -6.71 8.99
C VAL A 24 8.68 -7.75 8.80
N GLN A 25 8.41 -8.84 8.06
CA GLN A 25 9.43 -9.85 7.74
C GLN A 25 10.56 -9.27 6.86
N MET A 26 10.25 -8.31 5.99
CA MET A 26 11.23 -7.66 5.12
C MET A 26 12.06 -6.59 5.84
N THR A 27 11.46 -5.82 6.75
CA THR A 27 12.15 -4.74 7.48
C THR A 27 12.86 -5.21 8.74
N GLY A 28 12.55 -6.38 9.28
CA GLY A 28 13.28 -6.99 10.41
C GLY A 28 13.20 -6.25 11.75
N SER A 29 12.66 -5.02 11.79
CA SER A 29 12.47 -4.20 12.98
C SER A 29 11.26 -3.28 12.86
N ILE A 30 10.73 -2.86 14.01
CA ILE A 30 9.60 -1.92 14.12
C ILE A 30 10.01 -0.51 13.64
N GLU A 31 11.25 -0.11 13.87
CA GLU A 31 11.76 1.21 13.49
C GLU A 31 11.85 1.34 11.96
N GLU A 32 12.37 0.32 11.28
CA GLU A 32 12.42 0.27 9.82
C GLU A 32 11.02 0.15 9.21
N LEU A 33 10.13 -0.65 9.81
CA LEU A 33 8.72 -0.68 9.41
C LEU A 33 8.08 0.71 9.46
N THR A 34 8.28 1.43 10.57
CA THR A 34 7.70 2.76 10.77
C THR A 34 8.22 3.74 9.74
N LYS A 35 9.53 3.69 9.44
CA LYS A 35 10.16 4.50 8.40
C LYS A 35 9.61 4.20 7.01
N GLU A 36 9.49 2.93 6.65
CA GLU A 36 8.96 2.51 5.35
C GLU A 36 7.49 2.91 5.18
N LEU A 37 6.66 2.71 6.21
CA LEU A 37 5.24 3.07 6.17
C LEU A 37 4.98 4.58 6.14
N SER A 38 5.87 5.35 6.78
CA SER A 38 5.82 6.82 6.82
C SER A 38 6.38 7.48 5.56
N SER A 39 7.05 6.70 4.70
CA SER A 39 7.62 7.21 3.45
C SER A 39 6.53 7.51 2.42
N GLU A 40 6.73 8.58 1.67
CA GLU A 40 5.87 8.94 0.55
C GLU A 40 6.17 8.04 -0.65
N LEU A 41 5.12 7.74 -1.43
CA LEU A 41 5.33 7.12 -2.73
C LEU A 41 5.97 8.09 -3.71
N THR A 42 6.94 7.61 -4.47
CA THR A 42 7.49 8.36 -5.59
C THR A 42 6.49 8.44 -6.73
N LYS A 43 6.72 9.38 -7.67
CA LYS A 43 5.91 9.50 -8.88
C LYS A 43 5.93 8.22 -9.72
N GLU A 44 7.07 7.54 -9.76
CA GLU A 44 7.21 6.27 -10.50
C GLU A 44 6.39 5.17 -9.85
N GLU A 45 6.45 5.03 -8.52
CA GLU A 45 5.65 4.05 -7.80
C GLU A 45 4.14 4.32 -7.99
N LEU A 46 3.72 5.59 -7.94
CA LEU A 46 2.33 5.96 -8.22
C LEU A 46 1.90 5.60 -9.65
N GLN A 47 2.76 5.82 -10.65
CA GLN A 47 2.48 5.44 -12.04
C GLN A 47 2.33 3.93 -12.19
N VAL A 48 3.17 3.14 -11.53
CA VAL A 48 3.06 1.67 -11.53
C VAL A 48 1.72 1.25 -10.94
N ILE A 49 1.30 1.81 -9.80
CA ILE A 49 0.02 1.43 -9.19
C ILE A 49 -1.16 1.85 -10.10
N GLN A 50 -1.08 3.01 -10.77
CA GLN A 50 -2.09 3.42 -11.75
C GLN A 50 -2.17 2.47 -12.95
N GLN A 51 -1.03 2.06 -13.51
CA GLN A 51 -0.99 1.09 -14.60
C GLN A 51 -1.60 -0.26 -14.19
N VAL A 52 -1.28 -0.73 -12.98
CA VAL A 52 -1.87 -1.95 -12.42
C VAL A 52 -3.38 -1.81 -12.27
N ALA A 53 -3.87 -0.69 -11.71
CA ALA A 53 -5.31 -0.44 -11.57
C ALA A 53 -6.03 -0.37 -12.93
N GLN A 54 -5.41 0.25 -13.94
CA GLN A 54 -5.99 0.39 -15.29
C GLN A 54 -5.89 -0.89 -16.14
N SER A 55 -4.99 -1.82 -15.79
CA SER A 55 -4.80 -3.08 -16.52
C SER A 55 -5.96 -4.08 -16.37
N GLY A 56 -7.03 -3.70 -15.67
CA GLY A 56 -8.35 -4.31 -15.83
C GLY A 56 -8.65 -5.49 -14.89
N ASN A 57 -7.89 -5.69 -13.82
CA ASN A 57 -8.19 -6.79 -12.89
C ASN A 57 -7.88 -6.50 -11.41
N TYR A 58 -8.18 -5.30 -10.88
CA TYR A 58 -8.18 -5.07 -9.41
C TYR A 58 -9.12 -3.91 -8.97
N PRO A 59 -9.81 -4.02 -7.81
CA PRO A 59 -10.79 -3.05 -7.30
C PRO A 59 -10.14 -1.85 -6.58
N LEU A 60 -9.06 -1.28 -7.13
CA LEU A 60 -8.42 -0.08 -6.57
C LEU A 60 -8.83 1.14 -7.40
N SER A 61 -10.08 1.58 -7.24
CA SER A 61 -10.49 2.90 -7.71
C SER A 61 -9.91 3.97 -6.77
N PHE A 62 -8.90 4.69 -7.25
CA PHE A 62 -8.28 5.79 -6.51
C PHE A 62 -9.25 6.94 -6.17
N ASP A 63 -10.40 7.00 -6.86
CA ASP A 63 -11.42 8.03 -6.65
C ASP A 63 -12.35 7.78 -5.45
N GLY A 64 -12.16 6.70 -4.69
CA GLY A 64 -12.97 6.43 -3.49
C GLY A 64 -14.48 6.30 -3.75
N LYS A 65 -14.90 6.17 -5.02
CA LYS A 65 -16.29 5.95 -5.42
C LYS A 65 -16.49 4.47 -5.63
N GLN A 66 -17.00 3.82 -4.58
CA GLN A 66 -17.71 2.54 -4.69
C GLN A 66 -19.07 2.76 -5.35
#